data_AF-A0A1F0G9H5-F1
#
_entry.id   AF-A0A1F0G9H5-F1
#
_cell.length_a   1.000
_cell.length_b   1.000
_cell.length_c   1.000
_cell.angle_alpha   90.00
_cell.angle_beta   90.00
_cell.angle_gamma   90.00
#
_symmetry.space_group_name_H-M   'P 1'
#
loop_
_entity.id
_entity.type
_entity.pdbx_description
1 polymer ?
#
loop_
_entity_poly.entity_id
_entity_poly.type
_entity_poly.pdbx_seq_one_letter_code
_entity_poly.pdbx_strand_id
1 'polypeptide(L)'
;MEYNKEAEGILQRIDKMADDLQRLRREVAQLLVKHTELCAKGESTEAGSTEAPSGERSEISCISSLEELYARDFESDDEPTEHEPIAFEPVGEPIKNEKESSDSLDDLFVKAGSEEAMEDLFEARKGFDLLSNLTIADRYLFANELFFGDQAALEDMLREMEPLSSMAHVESYLYDVRKLGRDEEVVKHLLEFVQEHRCK
;
A
#
# COMPACT_ATOMS: atom_id res chain seq x y z
N MET A 1 -28.93 38.62 -5.34
CA MET A 1 -29.98 37.64 -5.68
C MET A 1 -29.49 36.50 -6.59
N GLU A 2 -28.32 36.61 -7.25
CA GLU A 2 -27.80 35.56 -8.14
C GLU A 2 -27.25 34.32 -7.42
N TYR A 3 -26.62 34.51 -6.25
CA TYR A 3 -26.06 33.42 -5.42
C TYR A 3 -27.07 32.32 -5.07
N ASN A 4 -28.33 32.67 -4.84
CA ASN A 4 -29.36 31.68 -4.51
C ASN A 4 -29.77 30.83 -5.73
N LYS A 5 -29.74 31.38 -6.94
CA LYS A 5 -30.04 30.62 -8.17
C LYS A 5 -28.93 29.63 -8.50
N GLU A 6 -27.68 30.01 -8.26
CA GLU A 6 -26.55 29.12 -8.45
C GLU A 6 -26.54 27.98 -7.42
N ALA A 7 -26.85 28.28 -6.16
CA ALA A 7 -27.02 27.27 -5.11
C ALA A 7 -28.17 26.28 -5.42
N GLU A 8 -29.32 26.76 -5.91
CA GLU A 8 -30.43 25.91 -6.35
C GLU A 8 -30.03 25.01 -7.54
N GLY A 9 -29.25 25.54 -8.50
CA GLY A 9 -28.74 24.77 -9.63
C GLY A 9 -27.68 23.72 -9.24
N ILE A 10 -26.96 23.94 -8.14
CA ILE A 10 -26.05 22.93 -7.57
C ILE A 10 -26.85 21.83 -6.87
N LEU A 11 -27.85 22.18 -6.06
CA LEU A 11 -28.71 21.21 -5.37
C LEU A 11 -29.44 20.29 -6.36
N GLN A 12 -30.02 20.83 -7.44
CA GLN A 12 -30.65 20.03 -8.49
C GLN A 12 -29.67 19.05 -9.18
N ARG A 13 -28.41 19.45 -9.35
CA ARG A 13 -27.38 18.56 -9.90
C ARG A 13 -27.02 17.45 -8.91
N ILE A 14 -26.95 17.75 -7.61
CA ILE A 14 -26.72 16.77 -6.56
C ILE A 14 -27.86 15.75 -6.51
N ASP A 15 -29.11 16.20 -6.53
CA ASP A 15 -30.29 15.32 -6.53
C ASP A 15 -30.28 14.40 -7.76
N LYS A 16 -29.98 14.96 -8.94
CA LYS A 16 -29.85 14.16 -10.17
C LYS A 16 -28.74 13.11 -10.06
N MET A 17 -27.57 13.47 -9.52
CA MET A 17 -26.47 12.52 -9.31
C MET A 17 -26.87 11.43 -8.31
N ALA A 18 -27.63 11.76 -7.26
CA ALA A 18 -28.13 10.79 -6.30
C ALA A 18 -29.08 9.77 -6.96
N ASP A 19 -29.98 10.23 -7.82
CA ASP A 19 -30.90 9.37 -8.59
C ASP A 19 -30.14 8.45 -9.56
N ASP A 20 -29.14 8.98 -10.27
CA ASP A 20 -28.30 8.22 -11.19
C ASP A 20 -27.50 7.14 -10.44
N LEU A 21 -26.99 7.46 -9.25
CA LEU A 21 -26.26 6.53 -8.40
C LEU A 21 -27.18 5.42 -7.85
N GLN A 22 -28.41 5.76 -7.48
CA GLN A 22 -29.41 4.75 -7.10
C GLN A 22 -29.83 3.85 -8.27
N ARG A 23 -29.88 4.38 -9.49
CA ARG A 23 -30.11 3.57 -10.70
C ARG A 23 -28.96 2.59 -10.91
N LEU A 24 -27.72 3.07 -10.87
CA LEU A 24 -26.53 2.24 -11.06
C LEU A 24 -26.47 1.10 -10.02
N ARG A 25 -26.77 1.40 -8.75
CA ARG A 25 -26.85 0.39 -7.68
C ARG A 25 -27.85 -0.72 -8.01
N ARG A 26 -29.02 -0.38 -8.56
CA ARG A 26 -30.02 -1.38 -8.97
C ARG A 26 -29.56 -2.21 -10.16
N GLU A 27 -28.91 -1.59 -11.14
CA GLU A 27 -28.36 -2.31 -12.31
C GLU A 27 -27.26 -3.30 -11.90
N VAL A 28 -26.35 -2.89 -11.02
CA VAL A 28 -25.31 -3.75 -10.46
C VAL A 28 -25.93 -4.91 -9.67
N ALA A 29 -26.91 -4.64 -8.81
CA ALA A 29 -27.61 -5.69 -8.07
C ALA A 29 -28.28 -6.71 -9.01
N GLN A 30 -28.94 -6.24 -10.09
CA GLN A 30 -29.51 -7.13 -11.10
C GLN A 30 -28.45 -7.93 -11.84
N LEU A 31 -27.30 -7.34 -12.14
CA LEU A 31 -26.20 -8.03 -12.80
C LEU A 31 -25.61 -9.12 -11.92
N LEU A 32 -25.44 -8.86 -10.62
CA LEU A 32 -25.00 -9.85 -9.64
C LEU A 32 -25.99 -11.02 -9.52
N VAL A 33 -27.30 -10.74 -9.46
CA VAL A 33 -28.33 -11.80 -9.46
C VAL A 33 -28.24 -12.63 -10.74
N LYS A 34 -28.17 -11.99 -11.92
CA LYS A 34 -28.00 -12.70 -13.20
C LYS A 34 -26.72 -13.54 -13.23
N HIS A 35 -25.61 -13.04 -12.69
CA HIS A 35 -24.37 -13.78 -12.60
C HIS A 35 -24.52 -15.02 -11.71
N THR A 36 -25.15 -14.88 -10.54
CA THR A 36 -25.43 -16.03 -9.65
C THR A 36 -26.35 -17.07 -10.32
N GLU A 37 -27.37 -16.64 -11.08
CA GLU A 37 -28.23 -17.55 -11.83
C GLU A 37 -27.48 -18.27 -12.96
N LEU A 38 -26.53 -17.61 -13.64
CA LEU A 38 -25.71 -18.21 -14.67
C LEU A 38 -24.70 -19.21 -14.10
N CYS A 39 -24.07 -18.89 -12.96
CA CYS A 39 -23.21 -19.83 -12.25
C CYS A 39 -24.00 -21.06 -11.77
N ALA A 40 -25.19 -20.87 -11.18
CA ALA A 40 -26.05 -21.98 -10.75
C ALA A 40 -26.57 -22.83 -11.93
N LYS A 41 -26.80 -22.23 -13.10
CA LYS A 41 -27.17 -22.98 -14.33
C LYS A 41 -26.00 -23.71 -14.96
N GLY A 42 -24.77 -23.21 -14.83
CA GLY A 42 -23.55 -23.88 -15.29
C GLY A 42 -23.27 -25.18 -14.55
N GLU A 43 -23.67 -25.27 -13.27
CA GLU A 43 -23.50 -26.45 -12.42
C GLU A 43 -24.48 -27.61 -12.73
N SER A 44 -25.50 -27.40 -13.58
CA SER A 44 -26.46 -28.45 -13.97
C SER A 44 -26.11 -29.19 -15.27
N THR A 45 -24.93 -28.95 -15.85
CA THR A 45 -24.50 -29.59 -17.11
C THR A 45 -23.12 -30.24 -17.07
N GLU A 46 -22.67 -30.75 -15.93
CA GLU A 46 -21.65 -31.80 -15.89
C GLU A 46 -21.94 -32.82 -14.77
N ALA A 47 -22.84 -33.76 -15.08
CA ALA A 47 -22.89 -35.04 -14.39
C ALA A 47 -21.93 -36.01 -15.10
N GLY A 48 -20.70 -36.11 -14.59
CA GLY A 48 -19.65 -36.99 -15.07
C GLY A 48 -18.75 -37.47 -13.93
N SER A 49 -19.31 -38.33 -13.08
CA SER A 49 -18.69 -39.21 -12.06
C SER A 49 -17.16 -39.38 -12.08
N THR A 50 -16.46 -39.12 -10.96
CA THR A 50 -15.95 -40.15 -10.03
C THR A 50 -15.18 -39.58 -8.83
N GLU A 51 -15.45 -40.19 -7.67
CA GLU A 51 -14.69 -40.27 -6.41
C GLU A 51 -14.52 -39.07 -5.48
N ALA A 52 -15.14 -39.22 -4.30
CA ALA A 52 -14.87 -38.52 -3.06
C ALA A 52 -13.47 -38.87 -2.50
N PRO A 53 -12.96 -38.06 -1.56
CA PRO A 53 -13.04 -38.58 -0.19
C PRO A 53 -13.77 -37.64 0.77
N SER A 54 -14.38 -38.32 1.73
CA SER A 54 -14.98 -37.84 2.97
C SER A 54 -14.09 -36.87 3.76
N GLY A 55 -14.70 -35.80 4.26
CA GLY A 55 -14.10 -34.86 5.21
C GLY A 55 -15.15 -33.89 5.74
N GLU A 56 -16.05 -34.42 6.57
CA GLU A 56 -16.74 -33.77 7.70
C GLU A 56 -16.99 -32.25 7.63
N ARG A 57 -18.27 -31.92 7.41
CA ARG A 57 -18.87 -30.70 7.95
C ARG A 57 -18.71 -30.71 9.47
N SER A 58 -17.98 -29.76 10.03
CA SER A 58 -18.08 -29.37 11.43
C SER A 58 -17.94 -27.86 11.55
N GLU A 59 -19.10 -27.24 11.76
CA GLU A 59 -19.33 -26.20 12.77
C GLU A 59 -18.33 -25.04 12.80
N ILE A 60 -18.70 -23.94 12.14
CA ILE A 60 -18.21 -22.61 12.48
C ILE A 60 -18.89 -22.23 13.82
N SER A 61 -18.37 -22.81 14.90
CA SER A 61 -18.62 -22.50 16.31
C SER A 61 -17.24 -22.02 16.80
N CYS A 62 -16.98 -20.76 17.11
CA CYS A 62 -17.68 -19.91 18.05
C CYS A 62 -17.55 -18.45 17.59
N ILE A 63 -18.68 -17.79 17.36
CA ILE A 63 -18.77 -16.35 17.56
C ILE A 63 -18.55 -16.08 19.06
N SER A 64 -17.41 -15.51 19.45
CA SER A 64 -17.30 -14.85 20.76
C SER A 64 -18.30 -13.71 20.76
N SER A 65 -19.23 -13.73 21.72
CA SER A 65 -20.29 -12.74 21.85
C SER A 65 -19.68 -11.33 21.92
N LEU A 66 -20.36 -10.37 21.29
CA LEU A 66 -20.08 -8.93 21.37
C LEU A 66 -19.98 -8.42 22.82
N GLU A 67 -20.54 -9.15 23.79
CA GLU A 67 -20.47 -8.87 25.22
C GLU A 67 -19.06 -9.10 25.84
N GLU A 68 -18.20 -9.94 25.26
CA GLU A 68 -16.82 -10.13 25.75
C GLU A 68 -15.89 -8.95 25.43
N LEU A 69 -16.20 -8.15 24.41
CA LEU A 69 -15.41 -6.95 24.06
C LEU A 69 -15.67 -5.76 25.02
N TYR A 70 -16.81 -5.76 25.71
CA TYR A 70 -17.15 -4.72 26.70
C TYR A 70 -16.62 -5.04 28.11
N ALA A 71 -16.16 -6.26 28.36
CA ALA A 71 -15.64 -6.69 29.67
C ALA A 71 -14.13 -6.46 29.83
N ARG A 72 -13.45 -5.97 28.79
CA ARG A 72 -12.03 -5.63 28.88
C ARG A 72 -11.89 -4.18 29.37
N ASP A 73 -12.23 -4.03 30.64
CA ASP A 73 -12.01 -2.82 31.42
C ASP A 73 -10.53 -2.41 31.36
N PHE A 74 -10.35 -1.10 31.31
CA PHE A 74 -9.10 -0.37 31.56
C PHE A 74 -8.39 -0.91 32.82
N GLU A 75 -7.35 -1.72 32.65
CA GLU A 75 -6.27 -1.79 33.64
C GLU A 75 -5.20 -0.78 33.22
N SER A 76 -5.24 0.34 33.94
CA SER A 76 -4.22 1.36 33.95
C SER A 76 -3.02 0.77 34.67
N ASP A 77 -1.95 0.46 33.94
CA ASP A 77 -0.66 0.19 34.54
C ASP A 77 0.22 1.43 34.35
N ASP A 78 0.25 2.21 35.42
CA ASP A 78 1.04 3.41 35.63
C ASP A 78 2.33 2.95 36.31
N GLU A 79 3.44 2.84 35.57
CA GLU A 79 4.77 2.88 36.19
C GLU A 79 5.74 3.72 35.34
N PRO A 80 6.37 4.76 35.93
CA PRO A 80 7.30 5.62 35.23
C PRO A 80 8.70 5.01 35.30
N THR A 81 9.32 4.70 34.15
CA THR A 81 10.75 4.38 34.12
C THR A 81 11.51 5.56 33.55
N GLU A 82 12.06 6.36 34.46
CA GLU A 82 13.06 7.38 34.18
C GLU A 82 14.31 6.73 33.57
N HIS A 83 14.71 7.14 32.37
CA HIS A 83 16.05 6.88 31.87
C HIS A 83 16.75 8.20 31.52
N GLU A 84 17.83 8.40 32.25
CA GLU A 84 18.76 9.53 32.25
C GLU A 84 19.36 9.83 30.85
N PRO A 85 19.79 11.09 30.60
CA PRO A 85 20.27 11.51 29.29
C PRO A 85 21.62 10.86 28.94
N ILE A 86 21.67 10.18 27.79
CA ILE A 86 22.90 9.62 27.23
C ILE A 86 23.83 10.78 26.82
N ALA A 87 24.95 10.90 27.54
CA ALA A 87 26.02 11.84 27.25
C ALA A 87 26.73 11.45 25.93
N PHE A 88 26.77 12.39 24.99
CA PHE A 88 27.62 12.32 23.81
C PHE A 88 29.07 12.66 24.19
N GLU A 89 29.98 11.72 24.04
CA GLU A 89 31.42 12.01 23.96
C GLU A 89 31.88 11.95 22.49
N PRO A 90 32.50 13.02 21.96
CA PRO A 90 33.10 12.99 20.63
C PRO A 90 34.53 12.44 20.74
N VAL A 91 34.73 11.17 20.41
CA VAL A 91 36.09 10.63 20.22
C VAL A 91 36.57 11.05 18.84
N GLY A 92 37.33 12.15 18.81
CA GLY A 92 38.18 12.48 17.69
C GLY A 92 39.51 11.73 17.80
N GLU A 93 39.89 11.01 16.76
CA GLU A 93 41.30 10.84 16.40
C GLU A 93 41.46 10.88 14.86
N PRO A 94 42.44 11.64 14.34
CA PRO A 94 42.62 11.87 12.91
C PRO A 94 43.61 10.86 12.31
N ILE A 95 43.25 10.21 11.20
CA ILE A 95 44.20 9.35 10.47
C ILE A 95 44.30 9.79 9.01
N LYS A 96 45.36 10.57 8.79
CA LYS A 96 46.34 10.56 7.68
C LYS A 96 45.83 10.51 6.24
N ASN A 97 46.11 11.63 5.58
CA ASN A 97 46.24 11.83 4.14
C ASN A 97 47.03 10.69 3.46
N GLU A 98 46.36 9.93 2.60
CA GLU A 98 46.99 9.28 1.46
C GLU A 98 46.50 9.94 0.17
N LYS A 99 47.49 10.25 -0.65
CA LYS A 99 47.42 11.04 -1.86
C LYS A 99 46.99 10.11 -2.98
N GLU A 100 45.69 9.98 -3.21
CA GLU A 100 45.15 9.52 -4.47
C GLU A 100 44.65 10.74 -5.25
N SER A 101 45.05 10.78 -6.52
CA SER A 101 44.80 11.85 -7.48
C SER A 101 43.36 12.34 -7.41
N SER A 102 43.17 13.53 -6.84
CA SER A 102 42.00 14.33 -7.10
C SER A 102 42.05 14.71 -8.58
N ASP A 103 41.46 13.88 -9.43
CA ASP A 103 41.00 14.35 -10.74
C ASP A 103 40.19 15.61 -10.44
N SER A 104 40.65 16.74 -10.97
CA SER A 104 39.97 18.00 -10.71
C SER A 104 38.55 17.88 -11.29
N LEU A 105 37.57 18.52 -10.65
CA LEU A 105 36.20 18.56 -11.17
C LEU A 105 36.17 19.01 -12.64
N ASP A 106 37.14 19.83 -13.04
CA ASP A 106 37.33 20.28 -14.42
C ASP A 106 37.79 19.14 -15.36
N ASP A 107 38.63 18.21 -14.92
CA ASP A 107 39.07 17.07 -15.74
C ASP A 107 37.96 16.04 -15.96
N LEU A 108 37.05 15.89 -14.99
CA LEU A 108 35.83 15.07 -15.14
C LEU A 108 34.85 15.70 -16.12
N PHE A 109 34.68 17.03 -16.10
CA PHE A 109 33.83 17.77 -17.03
C PHE A 109 34.34 17.72 -18.48
N VAL A 110 35.66 17.70 -18.68
CA VAL A 110 36.26 17.60 -20.02
C VAL A 110 36.18 16.17 -20.57
N LYS A 111 36.17 15.15 -19.70
CA LYS A 111 36.10 13.73 -20.09
C LYS A 111 34.66 13.23 -20.25
N ALA A 112 33.72 13.79 -19.49
CA ALA A 112 32.28 13.60 -19.68
C ALA A 112 31.77 14.66 -20.67
N GLY A 113 31.98 14.40 -21.96
CA GLY A 113 31.48 15.27 -23.01
C GLY A 113 29.96 15.50 -22.89
N SER A 114 29.60 16.78 -22.95
CA SER A 114 28.28 17.42 -22.95
C SER A 114 27.43 17.35 -21.67
N GLU A 115 26.91 18.52 -21.28
CA GLU A 115 25.87 18.72 -20.26
C GLU A 115 24.64 17.83 -20.51
N GLU A 116 24.31 17.56 -21.78
CA GLU A 116 23.30 16.58 -22.22
C GLU A 116 23.58 15.15 -21.70
N ALA A 117 24.83 14.71 -21.56
CA ALA A 117 25.16 13.36 -21.08
C ALA A 117 24.98 13.19 -19.56
N MET A 118 24.97 14.30 -18.80
CA MET A 118 24.56 14.29 -17.39
C MET A 118 23.05 14.36 -17.25
N GLU A 119 22.36 15.08 -18.13
CA GLU A 119 20.89 15.05 -18.21
C GLU A 119 20.42 13.62 -18.51
N ASP A 120 21.03 12.90 -19.47
CA ASP A 120 20.78 11.49 -19.82
C ASP A 120 20.98 10.49 -18.65
N LEU A 121 21.84 10.80 -17.66
CA LEU A 121 22.02 9.99 -16.45
C LEU A 121 20.93 10.23 -15.40
N PHE A 122 20.30 11.41 -15.43
CA PHE A 122 19.11 11.76 -14.65
C PHE A 122 17.80 11.56 -15.42
N GLU A 123 17.90 11.26 -16.71
CA GLU A 123 16.81 11.07 -17.66
C GLU A 123 16.06 9.81 -17.30
N ALA A 124 15.08 10.02 -16.41
CA ALA A 124 14.04 9.09 -16.04
C ALA A 124 14.54 7.65 -16.04
N ARG A 125 15.14 7.20 -14.91
CA ARG A 125 14.97 5.78 -14.53
C ARG A 125 13.48 5.55 -14.66
N LYS A 126 13.04 4.93 -15.77
CA LYS A 126 11.64 4.83 -16.18
C LYS A 126 10.88 4.47 -14.94
N GLY A 127 10.11 5.44 -14.43
CA GLY A 127 9.49 5.34 -13.12
C GLY A 127 8.72 4.04 -13.11
N PHE A 128 9.18 3.10 -12.31
CA PHE A 128 8.47 1.87 -12.11
C PHE A 128 7.25 2.25 -11.28
N ASP A 129 6.12 2.44 -11.94
CA ASP A 129 4.88 2.91 -11.32
C ASP A 129 4.26 1.74 -10.56
N LEU A 130 4.51 1.70 -9.25
CA LEU A 130 3.98 0.69 -8.35
C LEU A 130 2.45 0.74 -8.37
N LEU A 131 1.88 1.95 -8.35
CA LEU A 131 0.45 2.19 -8.24
C LEU A 131 -0.35 1.62 -9.40
N SER A 132 0.16 1.78 -10.61
CA SER A 132 -0.47 1.25 -11.83
C SER A 132 -0.51 -0.28 -11.90
N ASN A 133 0.39 -0.94 -11.17
CA ASN A 133 0.56 -2.39 -11.19
C ASN A 133 -0.20 -3.11 -10.07
N LEU A 134 -0.69 -2.40 -9.04
CA LEU A 134 -1.51 -3.02 -8.00
C LEU A 134 -2.87 -3.43 -8.56
N THR A 135 -3.31 -4.64 -8.21
CA THR A 135 -4.71 -5.01 -8.44
C THR A 135 -5.63 -4.24 -7.51
N ILE A 136 -6.92 -4.16 -7.87
CA ILE A 136 -7.94 -3.54 -7.02
C ILE A 136 -7.98 -4.24 -5.64
N ALA A 137 -7.85 -5.56 -5.61
CA ALA A 137 -7.86 -6.34 -4.37
C ALA A 137 -6.67 -5.96 -3.47
N ASP A 138 -5.45 -5.89 -4.04
CA ASP A 138 -4.24 -5.55 -3.29
C ASP A 138 -4.29 -4.12 -2.76
N ARG A 139 -4.84 -3.18 -3.55
CA ARG A 139 -5.09 -1.81 -3.12
C ARG A 139 -5.98 -1.75 -1.87
N TYR A 140 -7.08 -2.49 -1.85
CA TYR A 140 -7.96 -2.53 -0.69
C TYR A 140 -7.33 -3.27 0.49
N LEU A 141 -6.63 -4.37 0.23
CA LEU A 141 -5.93 -5.15 1.26
C LEU A 141 -4.88 -4.29 1.97
N PHE A 142 -3.96 -3.69 1.22
CA PHE A 142 -2.89 -2.87 1.79
C PHE A 142 -3.42 -1.61 2.47
N ALA A 143 -4.42 -0.94 1.89
CA ALA A 143 -5.00 0.23 2.53
C ALA A 143 -5.68 -0.13 3.85
N ASN A 144 -6.45 -1.22 3.90
CA ASN A 144 -7.17 -1.62 5.11
C ASN A 144 -6.24 -2.13 6.20
N GLU A 145 -5.31 -3.01 5.86
CA GLU A 145 -4.46 -3.68 6.84
C GLU A 145 -3.29 -2.81 7.30
N LEU A 146 -2.66 -2.04 6.40
CA LEU A 146 -1.50 -1.22 6.75
C LEU A 146 -1.86 0.21 7.17
N PHE A 147 -3.00 0.72 6.69
CA PHE A 147 -3.39 2.13 6.85
C PHE A 147 -4.83 2.33 7.32
N PHE A 148 -5.49 1.30 7.87
CA PHE A 148 -6.86 1.38 8.42
C PHE A 148 -7.92 1.92 7.43
N GLY A 149 -7.70 1.68 6.13
CA GLY A 149 -8.57 2.10 5.04
C GLY A 149 -8.17 3.41 4.37
N ASP A 150 -7.07 4.05 4.80
CA ASP A 150 -6.55 5.26 4.17
C ASP A 150 -5.81 4.94 2.87
N GLN A 151 -6.51 5.14 1.74
CA GLN A 151 -5.93 4.96 0.42
C GLN A 151 -4.87 6.03 0.09
N ALA A 152 -5.01 7.25 0.59
CA ALA A 152 -4.04 8.31 0.29
C ALA A 152 -2.68 7.99 0.93
N ALA A 153 -2.69 7.49 2.17
CA ALA A 153 -1.48 7.06 2.85
C ALA A 153 -0.75 5.91 2.12
N LEU A 154 -1.52 4.95 1.57
CA LEU A 154 -0.96 3.89 0.72
C LEU A 154 -0.33 4.47 -0.56
N GLU A 155 -1.02 5.39 -1.23
CA GLU A 155 -0.52 6.02 -2.46
C GLU A 155 0.76 6.82 -2.24
N ASP A 156 0.81 7.58 -1.15
CA ASP A 156 2.01 8.34 -0.77
C ASP A 156 3.16 7.41 -0.41
N MET A 157 2.91 6.33 0.34
CA MET A 157 3.95 5.34 0.66
C MET A 157 4.52 4.70 -0.61
N LEU A 158 3.67 4.27 -1.54
CA LEU A 158 4.11 3.66 -2.79
C LEU A 158 4.92 4.65 -3.62
N ARG A 159 4.49 5.91 -3.73
CA ARG A 159 5.22 6.97 -4.43
C ARG A 159 6.59 7.26 -3.81
N GLU A 160 6.69 7.22 -2.48
CA GLU A 160 7.97 7.36 -1.77
C GLU A 160 8.89 6.14 -1.95
N MET A 161 8.32 4.97 -2.23
CA MET A 161 9.09 3.75 -2.51
C MET A 161 9.63 3.69 -3.93
N GLU A 162 8.92 4.22 -4.93
CA GLU A 162 9.36 4.24 -6.35
C GLU A 162 10.81 4.73 -6.56
N PRO A 163 11.28 5.84 -5.93
CA PRO A 163 12.66 6.31 -6.12
C PRO A 163 13.72 5.45 -5.42
N LEU A 164 13.35 4.56 -4.48
CA LEU A 164 14.31 3.78 -3.71
C LEU A 164 15.09 2.81 -4.61
N SER A 165 16.42 2.86 -4.58
CA SER A 165 17.25 2.16 -5.56
C SER A 165 17.43 0.65 -5.31
N SER A 166 17.24 0.18 -4.07
CA SER A 166 17.53 -1.20 -3.62
C SER A 166 16.39 -1.76 -2.77
N MET A 167 16.20 -3.09 -2.79
CA MET A 167 15.24 -3.77 -1.91
C MET A 167 15.59 -3.59 -0.43
N ALA A 168 16.88 -3.54 -0.07
CA ALA A 168 17.29 -3.27 1.30
C ALA A 168 16.84 -1.87 1.78
N HIS A 169 16.81 -0.87 0.87
CA HIS A 169 16.30 0.46 1.18
C HIS A 169 14.78 0.46 1.32
N VAL A 170 14.06 -0.34 0.52
CA VAL A 170 12.62 -0.52 0.65
C VAL A 170 12.26 -1.16 1.99
N GLU A 171 12.94 -2.24 2.36
CA GLU A 171 12.74 -2.93 3.63
C GLU A 171 13.01 -1.99 4.81
N SER A 172 14.15 -1.29 4.80
CA SER A 172 14.46 -0.31 5.85
C SER A 172 13.44 0.83 5.89
N TYR A 173 12.96 1.31 4.74
CA TYR A 173 11.90 2.32 4.72
C TYR A 173 10.58 1.80 5.32
N LEU A 174 10.15 0.59 4.99
CA LEU A 174 8.92 0.02 5.52
C LEU A 174 9.01 -0.22 7.04
N TYR A 175 10.13 -0.75 7.52
CA TYR A 175 10.30 -1.12 8.93
C TYR A 175 10.72 0.04 9.83
N ASP A 176 11.63 0.90 9.36
CA ASP A 176 12.25 1.91 10.19
C ASP A 176 11.55 3.28 10.06
N VAL A 177 11.09 3.63 8.84
CA VAL A 177 10.39 4.92 8.59
C VAL A 177 8.89 4.78 8.78
N ARG A 178 8.26 3.80 8.12
CA ARG A 178 6.81 3.56 8.22
C ARG A 178 6.41 2.73 9.43
N LYS A 179 7.37 2.13 10.13
CA LYS A 179 7.16 1.35 11.36
C LYS A 179 6.16 0.19 11.19
N LEU A 180 6.14 -0.41 10.00
CA LEU A 180 5.33 -1.58 9.72
C LEU A 180 5.95 -2.83 10.34
N GLY A 181 5.13 -3.78 10.80
CA GLY A 181 5.61 -5.01 11.43
C GLY A 181 6.33 -5.92 10.43
N ARG A 182 7.53 -6.40 10.78
CA ARG A 182 8.30 -7.35 9.97
C ARG A 182 7.60 -8.70 9.80
N ASP A 183 6.80 -9.07 10.79
CA ASP A 183 6.15 -10.38 10.83
C ASP A 183 4.78 -10.39 10.15
N GLU A 184 4.23 -9.21 9.83
CA GLU A 184 2.94 -9.06 9.17
C GLU A 184 2.96 -9.70 7.78
N GLU A 185 2.02 -10.62 7.53
CA GLU A 185 1.88 -11.30 6.25
C GLU A 185 1.64 -10.32 5.10
N VAL A 186 0.91 -9.23 5.39
CA VAL A 186 0.60 -8.17 4.44
C VAL A 186 1.85 -7.40 4.02
N VAL A 187 2.78 -7.15 4.94
CA VAL A 187 4.05 -6.47 4.65
C VAL A 187 4.97 -7.36 3.82
N LYS A 188 5.00 -8.68 4.10
CA LYS A 188 5.70 -9.66 3.26
C LYS A 188 5.11 -9.70 1.85
N HIS A 189 3.79 -9.71 1.74
CA HIS A 189 3.10 -9.69 0.45
C HIS A 189 3.40 -8.41 -0.35
N LEU A 190 3.44 -7.25 0.32
CA LEU A 190 3.85 -5.98 -0.29
C LEU A 190 5.30 -6.04 -0.80
N LEU A 191 6.22 -6.63 -0.03
CA LEU A 191 7.62 -6.79 -0.42
C LEU A 191 7.78 -7.72 -1.62
N GLU A 192 7.06 -8.84 -1.65
CA GLU A 192 7.03 -9.76 -2.79
C GLU A 192 6.52 -9.05 -4.05
N PHE A 193 5.43 -8.29 -3.94
CA PHE A 193 4.90 -7.47 -5.04
C PHE A 193 5.95 -6.48 -5.56
N VAL A 194 6.58 -5.73 -4.65
CA VAL A 194 7.62 -4.75 -5.02
C VAL A 194 8.81 -5.45 -5.70
N GLN A 195 9.21 -6.63 -5.20
CA GLN A 195 10.29 -7.41 -5.79
C GLN A 195 9.93 -7.93 -7.19
N GLU A 196 8.74 -8.47 -7.37
CA GLU A 196 8.29 -9.04 -8.64
C GLU A 196 8.26 -7.99 -9.76
N HIS A 197 7.80 -6.79 -9.44
CA HIS A 197 7.62 -5.77 -10.45
C HIS A 197 8.83 -4.83 -10.62
N ARG A 198 9.77 -4.78 -9.66
CA ARG A 198 11.07 -4.08 -9.85
C ARG A 198 12.07 -4.82 -10.71
N CYS A 199 11.93 -6.14 -10.84
CA CYS A 199 12.84 -6.97 -11.63
C CYS A 199 12.39 -7.17 -13.09
N LYS A 200 11.32 -6.51 -13.53
CA LYS A 200 10.78 -6.56 -14.90
C LYS A 200 11.13 -5.30 -15.69
#